data_AF-A0A9D4QI35-F1
#
_entry.id   AF-A0A9D4QI35-F1
#
_cell.length_a   1.000
_cell.length_b   1.000
_cell.length_c   1.000
_cell.angle_alpha   90.00
_cell.angle_beta   90.00
_cell.angle_gamma   90.00
#
_symmetry.space_group_name_H-M   'P 1'
#
loop_
_entity.id
_entity.type
_entity.pdbx_description
1 polymer ?
#
loop_
_entity_poly.entity_id
_entity_poly.type
_entity_poly.pdbx_seq_one_letter_code
_entity_poly.pdbx_strand_id
1 'polypeptide(L)'
;MDSVEAEGPYPDSGYALLNLVGQPDVSQFPLRGYLLFRGWLWGERIKGSRRSSFKKRPLWLVFTGMGCQWRGMGRQMMYFDVFARSIQRSRELLSQFGIDLINLVTAEKEAETMAGLFASIVALQVQQFNTFTEPLVQ
;
A
#
# COMPACT_ATOMS: atom_id res chain seq x y z
N MET A 1 -9.08 20.15 4.82
CA MET A 1 -8.52 18.94 4.20
C MET A 1 -9.38 17.81 4.71
N ASP A 2 -10.46 17.54 3.97
CA ASP A 2 -11.36 16.45 4.30
C ASP A 2 -10.55 15.16 4.31
N SER A 3 -10.61 14.45 5.43
CA SER A 3 -10.02 13.14 5.57
C SER A 3 -10.53 12.29 4.41
N VAL A 4 -9.64 11.91 3.51
CA VAL A 4 -9.90 10.87 2.52
C VAL A 4 -10.02 9.58 3.33
N GLU A 5 -11.19 9.37 3.93
CA GLU A 5 -11.61 8.05 4.34
C GLU A 5 -11.66 7.27 3.03
N ALA A 6 -10.69 6.38 2.81
CA ALA A 6 -10.74 5.49 1.67
C ALA A 6 -12.07 4.74 1.78
N GLU A 7 -12.99 5.01 0.83
CA GLU A 7 -14.18 4.21 0.65
C GLU A 7 -13.77 2.75 0.70
N GLY A 8 -14.57 1.93 1.40
CA GLY A 8 -14.20 0.60 1.87
C GLY A 8 -13.53 -0.31 0.85
N PRO A 9 -12.95 -1.44 1.30
CA PRO A 9 -12.12 -2.29 0.45
C PRO A 9 -12.84 -2.61 -0.87
N TYR A 10 -12.13 -2.43 -1.99
CA TYR A 10 -12.69 -2.73 -3.31
C TYR A 10 -13.11 -4.20 -3.36
N PRO A 11 -14.10 -4.56 -4.20
CA PRO A 11 -14.38 -5.98 -4.43
C PRO A 11 -13.16 -6.69 -5.01
N ASP A 12 -13.03 -7.99 -4.77
CA ASP A 12 -11.89 -8.80 -5.25
C ASP A 12 -11.63 -8.64 -6.76
N SER A 13 -12.69 -8.49 -7.56
CA SER A 13 -12.60 -8.23 -8.99
C SER A 13 -11.91 -6.91 -9.32
N GLY A 14 -12.05 -5.89 -8.48
CA GLY A 14 -11.36 -4.60 -8.60
C GLY A 14 -9.86 -4.75 -8.36
N TYR A 15 -9.46 -5.46 -7.29
CA TYR A 15 -8.05 -5.75 -7.03
C TYR A 15 -7.42 -6.62 -8.12
N ALA A 16 -8.15 -7.63 -8.62
CA ALA A 16 -7.70 -8.48 -9.72
C ALA A 16 -7.47 -7.68 -11.01
N LEU A 17 -8.36 -6.74 -11.34
CA LEU A 17 -8.21 -5.87 -12.51
C LEU A 17 -7.00 -4.95 -12.37
N LEU A 18 -6.82 -4.31 -11.21
CA LEU A 18 -5.66 -3.45 -10.95
C LEU A 18 -4.34 -4.22 -11.07
N ASN A 19 -4.31 -5.45 -10.56
CA ASN A 19 -3.16 -6.34 -10.69
C ASN A 19 -2.91 -6.67 -12.17
N LEU A 20 -3.95 -7.04 -12.92
CA LEU A 20 -3.84 -7.37 -14.35
C LEU A 20 -3.33 -6.18 -15.19
N VAL A 21 -3.77 -4.96 -14.90
CA VAL A 21 -3.31 -3.74 -15.59
C VAL A 21 -1.87 -3.40 -15.22
N GLY A 22 -1.42 -3.73 -14.01
CA GLY A 22 -0.07 -3.43 -13.50
C GLY A 22 1.00 -4.46 -13.88
N GLN A 23 0.61 -5.67 -14.28
CA GLN A 23 1.53 -6.78 -14.62
C GLN A 23 2.29 -6.70 -15.96
N PRO A 24 1.80 -6.05 -17.03
CA PRO A 24 2.50 -6.06 -18.31
C PRO A 24 3.88 -5.39 -18.21
N ASP A 25 4.86 -5.90 -18.96
CA ASP A 25 6.21 -5.35 -18.97
C ASP A 25 6.19 -3.87 -19.37
N VAL A 26 7.10 -3.06 -18.81
CA VAL A 26 7.18 -1.62 -19.06
C VAL A 26 7.35 -1.31 -20.55
N SER A 27 7.89 -2.25 -21.34
CA SER A 27 7.96 -2.17 -22.81
C SER A 27 6.60 -2.15 -23.52
N GLN A 28 5.58 -2.74 -22.92
CA GLN A 28 4.20 -2.72 -23.42
C GLN A 28 3.51 -1.36 -23.18
N PHE A 29 4.14 -0.46 -22.41
CA PHE A 29 3.73 0.92 -22.19
C PHE A 29 4.71 1.92 -22.80
N PRO A 30 4.80 2.00 -24.15
CA PRO A 30 5.84 2.77 -24.86
C PRO A 30 5.68 4.29 -24.75
N LEU A 31 4.51 4.76 -24.31
CA LEU A 31 4.18 6.18 -24.21
C LEU A 31 3.74 6.50 -22.79
N ARG A 32 4.33 7.54 -22.21
CA ARG A 32 3.81 8.18 -20.99
C ARG A 32 3.40 9.59 -21.36
N GLY A 33 2.18 9.96 -20.99
CA GLY A 33 1.66 11.28 -21.28
C GLY A 33 0.61 11.70 -20.29
N TYR A 34 0.23 12.97 -20.38
CA TYR A 34 -0.84 13.55 -19.61
C TYR A 34 -1.70 14.42 -20.52
N LEU A 35 -2.94 14.61 -20.10
CA LEU A 35 -3.89 15.50 -20.75
C LEU A 35 -4.40 16.48 -19.70
N LEU A 36 -4.15 17.77 -19.91
CA LEU A 36 -4.72 18.82 -19.07
C LEU A 36 -5.97 19.37 -19.74
N PHE A 37 -7.08 19.35 -19.00
CA PHE A 37 -8.32 20.00 -19.38
C PHE A 37 -8.38 21.37 -18.72
N ARG A 38 -8.34 22.44 -19.52
CA ARG A 38 -8.48 23.80 -19.01
C ARG A 38 -9.91 24.26 -19.21
N GLY A 39 -10.76 24.15 -18.19
CA GLY A 39 -12.18 24.53 -18.27
C GLY A 39 -13.12 23.36 -18.63
N TRP A 40 -14.37 23.48 -18.19
CA TRP A 40 -15.25 22.33 -17.97
C TRP A 40 -15.78 21.63 -19.24
N LEU A 41 -15.86 22.29 -20.39
CA LEU A 41 -16.47 21.68 -21.59
C LEU A 41 -15.83 22.03 -22.94
N TRP A 42 -15.06 23.13 -23.07
CA TRP A 42 -14.61 23.63 -24.40
C TRP A 42 -13.20 24.26 -24.44
N GLY A 43 -12.41 24.15 -23.38
CA GLY A 43 -11.10 24.80 -23.38
C GLY A 43 -9.99 23.97 -24.02
N GLU A 44 -8.90 24.68 -24.31
CA GLU A 44 -7.72 24.16 -24.99
C GLU A 44 -7.15 22.93 -24.25
N ARG A 45 -6.95 21.84 -24.99
CA ARG A 45 -6.44 20.58 -24.46
C ARG A 45 -4.93 20.57 -24.63
N ILE A 46 -4.19 20.68 -23.53
CA ILE A 46 -2.73 20.55 -23.56
C ILE A 46 -2.40 19.07 -23.42
N LYS A 47 -1.87 18.48 -24.50
CA LYS A 47 -1.40 17.10 -24.52
C LYS A 47 0.12 17.06 -24.57
N GLY A 48 0.72 16.41 -23.59
CA GLY A 48 2.14 16.09 -23.60
C GLY A 48 2.33 14.58 -23.60
N SER A 49 3.07 14.03 -24.56
CA SER A 49 3.47 12.62 -24.55
C SER A 49 4.96 12.48 -24.83
N ARG A 50 5.63 11.65 -24.03
CA ARG A 50 7.03 11.26 -24.26
C ARG A 50 7.11 9.75 -24.43
N ARG A 51 8.05 9.30 -25.28
CA ARG A 51 8.41 7.89 -25.34
C ARG A 51 9.05 7.49 -24.01
N SER A 52 8.58 6.38 -23.45
CA SER A 52 9.17 5.77 -22.28
C SER A 52 10.48 5.09 -22.67
N SER A 53 11.49 5.12 -21.78
CA SER A 53 12.73 4.37 -22.00
C SER A 53 12.48 2.89 -21.76
N PHE A 54 12.87 2.03 -22.71
CA PHE A 54 12.80 0.57 -22.56
C PHE A 54 13.84 -0.02 -21.57
N LYS A 55 14.66 0.81 -20.93
CA LYS A 55 15.63 0.36 -19.93
C LYS A 55 14.92 0.06 -18.60
N LYS A 56 15.17 -1.13 -18.05
CA LYS A 56 14.77 -1.48 -16.68
C LYS A 56 15.40 -0.46 -15.71
N ARG A 57 14.57 0.17 -14.88
CA ARG A 57 15.00 1.12 -13.86
C ARG A 57 15.30 0.37 -12.56
N PRO A 58 16.28 0.81 -11.77
CA PRO A 58 16.50 0.24 -10.45
C PRO A 58 15.26 0.45 -9.57
N LEU A 59 14.83 -0.60 -8.88
CA LEU A 59 13.76 -0.55 -7.89
C LEU A 59 14.36 -0.17 -6.54
N TRP A 60 13.76 0.84 -5.89
CA TRP A 60 14.13 1.27 -4.55
C TRP A 60 12.92 1.10 -3.64
N LEU A 61 13.10 0.38 -2.53
CA LEU A 61 12.09 0.22 -1.48
C LEU A 61 12.43 1.18 -0.36
N VAL A 62 11.53 2.13 -0.09
CA VAL A 62 11.69 3.12 0.97
C VAL A 62 10.65 2.82 2.04
N PHE A 63 11.13 2.49 3.23
CA PHE A 63 10.28 2.23 4.38
C PHE A 63 10.21 3.49 5.25
N THR A 64 9.00 3.98 5.50
CA THR A 64 8.76 5.26 6.18
C THR A 64 8.90 5.14 7.70
N GLY A 65 9.27 6.23 8.38
CA GLY A 65 9.35 6.26 9.85
C GLY A 65 7.99 6.32 10.56
N MET A 66 8.05 6.56 11.87
CA MET A 66 6.89 6.83 12.73
C MET A 66 6.09 8.05 12.22
N GLY A 67 4.75 7.95 12.23
CA GLY A 67 3.84 9.02 11.83
C GLY A 67 3.30 8.96 10.39
N CYS A 68 3.72 7.99 9.58
CA CYS A 68 3.21 7.81 8.21
C CYS A 68 2.00 6.85 8.10
N GLN A 69 1.58 6.25 9.21
CA GLN A 69 0.40 5.39 9.26
C GLN A 69 -0.84 6.25 9.49
N TRP A 70 -1.88 6.05 8.70
CA TRP A 70 -3.16 6.74 8.88
C TRP A 70 -4.13 5.89 9.70
N ARG A 71 -5.01 6.54 10.47
CA ARG A 71 -6.00 5.85 11.30
C ARG A 71 -6.85 4.92 10.44
N GLY A 72 -6.98 3.66 10.85
CA GLY A 72 -7.77 2.65 10.13
C GLY A 72 -7.02 1.87 9.05
N MET A 73 -5.78 2.26 8.70
CA MET A 73 -4.98 1.54 7.70
C MET A 73 -4.77 0.06 8.06
N GLY A 74 -4.40 -0.22 9.31
CA GLY A 74 -4.21 -1.60 9.78
C GLY A 74 -5.49 -2.41 9.70
N ARG A 75 -6.65 -1.82 10.05
CA ARG A 75 -7.96 -2.47 9.93
C ARG A 75 -8.29 -2.84 8.48
N GLN A 76 -8.05 -1.93 7.54
CA GLN A 76 -8.30 -2.21 6.11
C GLN A 76 -7.34 -3.27 5.57
N MET A 77 -6.07 -3.23 5.99
CA MET A 77 -5.06 -4.20 5.56
C MET A 77 -5.35 -5.62 6.05
N MET A 78 -6.01 -5.78 7.20
CA MET A 78 -6.49 -7.10 7.70
C MET A 78 -7.49 -7.79 6.77
N TYR A 79 -8.05 -7.09 5.78
CA TYR A 79 -8.87 -7.71 4.72
C TYR A 79 -8.05 -8.65 3.83
N PHE A 80 -6.74 -8.43 3.69
CA PHE A 80 -5.88 -9.32 2.92
C PHE A 80 -5.40 -10.49 3.80
N ASP A 81 -5.77 -11.71 3.44
CA ASP A 81 -5.42 -12.93 4.20
C ASP A 81 -3.91 -13.10 4.45
N VAL A 82 -3.10 -12.74 3.45
CA VAL A 82 -1.63 -12.76 3.55
C VAL A 82 -1.17 -11.84 4.68
N PHE A 83 -1.73 -10.64 4.75
CA PHE A 83 -1.44 -9.67 5.79
C PHE A 83 -1.95 -10.13 7.16
N ALA A 84 -3.19 -10.61 7.25
CA ALA A 84 -3.78 -11.08 8.49
C ALA A 84 -3.01 -12.24 9.13
N ARG A 85 -2.61 -13.25 8.33
CA ARG A 85 -1.83 -14.41 8.81
C ARG A 85 -0.49 -14.00 9.40
N SER A 86 0.18 -13.02 8.79
CA SER A 86 1.49 -12.56 9.25
C SER A 86 1.41 -11.71 10.51
N ILE A 87 0.37 -10.87 10.63
CA ILE A 87 0.09 -10.14 11.87
C ILE A 87 -0.24 -11.12 13.00
N GLN A 88 -0.98 -12.19 12.74
CA GLN A 88 -1.24 -13.25 13.72
C GLN A 88 0.05 -13.93 14.18
N ARG A 89 0.94 -14.30 13.25
CA ARG A 89 2.25 -14.88 13.60
C ARG A 89 3.09 -13.92 14.44
N SER A 90 3.09 -12.64 14.09
CA SER A 90 3.80 -11.61 14.87
C SER A 90 3.17 -11.42 16.26
N ARG A 91 1.84 -11.51 16.38
CA ARG A 91 1.14 -11.46 17.66
C ARG A 91 1.57 -12.61 18.58
N GLU A 92 1.70 -13.83 18.09
CA GLU A 92 2.13 -14.99 18.90
C GLU A 92 3.54 -14.83 19.49
N LEU A 93 4.43 -14.17 18.76
CA LEU A 93 5.78 -13.86 19.24
C LEU A 93 5.77 -12.72 20.25
N LEU A 94 4.96 -11.68 19.99
CA LEU A 94 4.90 -10.47 20.82
C LEU A 94 4.02 -10.62 22.07
N SER A 95 3.10 -11.59 22.10
CA SER A 95 2.28 -11.88 23.27
C SER A 95 3.10 -12.28 24.48
N GLN A 96 4.28 -12.88 24.26
CA GLN A 96 5.24 -13.24 25.31
C GLN A 96 5.81 -12.02 26.03
N PHE A 97 5.78 -10.85 25.39
CA PHE A 97 6.23 -9.57 25.93
C PHE A 97 5.09 -8.69 26.42
N GLY A 98 3.84 -9.22 26.47
CA GLY A 98 2.66 -8.46 26.89
C GLY A 98 2.18 -7.43 25.87
N ILE A 99 2.60 -7.52 24.61
CA ILE A 99 2.23 -6.59 23.55
C ILE A 99 1.06 -7.18 22.73
N ASP A 100 -0.10 -6.52 22.76
CA ASP A 100 -1.22 -6.87 21.90
C ASP A 100 -1.12 -6.17 20.54
N LEU A 101 -0.42 -6.83 19.61
CA LEU A 101 -0.17 -6.29 18.28
C LEU A 101 -1.44 -6.06 17.45
N ILE A 102 -2.47 -6.91 17.58
CA ILE A 102 -3.70 -6.74 16.79
C ILE A 102 -4.39 -5.46 17.24
N ASN A 103 -4.59 -5.31 18.55
CA ASN A 103 -5.17 -4.09 19.08
C ASN A 103 -4.33 -2.87 18.69
N LEU A 104 -3.01 -2.99 18.68
CA LEU A 104 -2.13 -1.89 18.30
C LEU A 104 -2.26 -1.45 16.83
N VAL A 105 -2.50 -2.40 15.94
CA VAL A 105 -2.59 -2.16 14.49
C VAL A 105 -4.02 -1.77 14.08
N THR A 106 -5.04 -2.22 14.82
CA THR A 106 -6.45 -1.93 14.51
C THR A 106 -7.05 -0.81 15.34
N ALA A 107 -6.42 -0.41 16.45
CA ALA A 107 -6.93 0.68 17.29
C ALA A 107 -6.85 2.04 16.60
N GLU A 108 -7.81 2.89 16.91
CA GLU A 108 -7.84 4.29 16.48
C GLU A 108 -6.97 5.20 17.37
N LYS A 109 -6.54 4.68 18.53
CA LYS A 109 -5.68 5.36 19.50
C LYS A 109 -4.21 5.07 19.21
N GLU A 110 -3.37 6.08 19.48
CA GLU A 110 -1.92 5.92 19.42
C GLU A 110 -1.45 4.88 20.45
N ALA A 111 -0.49 4.07 20.02
CA ALA A 111 0.10 3.02 20.83
C ALA A 111 0.77 3.60 22.08
N GLU A 112 0.48 2.99 23.24
CA GLU A 112 0.85 3.51 24.56
C GLU A 112 2.37 3.44 24.84
N THR A 113 3.12 2.64 24.09
CA THR A 113 4.58 2.49 24.26
C THR A 113 5.32 2.62 22.93
N MET A 114 6.49 3.25 22.96
CA MET A 114 7.37 3.37 21.77
C MET A 114 7.78 2.00 21.24
N ALA A 115 8.01 1.02 22.11
CA ALA A 115 8.33 -0.36 21.70
C ALA A 115 7.17 -0.99 20.92
N GLY A 116 5.93 -0.79 21.37
CA GLY A 116 4.74 -1.20 20.62
C GLY A 116 4.69 -0.53 19.24
N LEU A 117 4.88 0.80 19.19
CA LEU A 117 4.88 1.57 17.93
C LEU A 117 5.90 1.04 16.91
N PHE A 118 7.13 0.80 17.34
CA PHE A 118 8.16 0.27 16.44
C PHE A 118 7.85 -1.16 16.01
N ALA A 119 7.36 -2.00 16.92
CA ALA A 119 6.95 -3.37 16.59
C ALA A 119 5.81 -3.39 15.56
N SER A 120 4.80 -2.52 15.69
CA SER A 120 3.71 -2.43 14.71
C SER A 120 4.17 -1.87 13.37
N ILE A 121 5.02 -0.83 13.35
CA ILE A 121 5.56 -0.28 12.09
C ILE A 121 6.39 -1.34 11.35
N VAL A 122 7.28 -2.04 12.04
CA VAL A 122 8.11 -3.09 11.44
C VAL A 122 7.24 -4.24 10.94
N ALA A 123 6.27 -4.70 11.74
CA ALA A 123 5.34 -5.74 11.32
C ALA A 123 4.53 -5.33 10.07
N LEU A 124 4.03 -4.09 10.03
CA LEU A 124 3.32 -3.54 8.88
C LEU A 124 4.18 -3.49 7.63
N GLN A 125 5.43 -3.03 7.75
CA GLN A 125 6.35 -2.81 6.63
C GLN A 125 6.89 -4.10 6.05
N VAL A 126 7.34 -5.02 6.91
CA VAL A 126 7.75 -6.37 6.51
C VAL A 126 6.59 -7.04 5.80
N GLN A 127 5.37 -6.83 6.28
CA GLN A 127 4.23 -7.50 5.70
C GLN A 127 3.76 -6.89 4.38
N GLN A 128 3.76 -5.57 4.23
CA GLN A 128 3.54 -4.94 2.93
C GLN A 128 4.51 -5.50 1.89
N PHE A 129 5.78 -5.60 2.25
CA PHE A 129 6.80 -6.17 1.36
C PHE A 129 6.48 -7.62 0.97
N ASN A 130 6.10 -8.47 1.93
CA ASN A 130 5.74 -9.86 1.66
C ASN A 130 4.51 -9.97 0.73
N THR A 131 3.46 -9.18 0.96
CA THR A 131 2.27 -9.15 0.09
C THR A 131 2.63 -8.76 -1.35
N PHE A 132 3.58 -7.84 -1.55
CA PHE A 132 4.02 -7.44 -2.88
C PHE A 132 4.96 -8.45 -3.56
N THR A 133 5.59 -9.36 -2.81
CA THR A 133 6.59 -10.30 -3.33
C THR A 133 6.12 -11.75 -3.43
N GLU A 134 5.10 -12.16 -2.67
CA GLU A 134 4.47 -13.48 -2.82
C GLU A 134 4.02 -13.84 -4.25
N PRO A 135 3.45 -12.93 -5.09
CA PRO A 135 3.11 -13.28 -6.47
C PRO A 135 4.32 -13.49 -7.41
N LEU A 136 5.56 -13.31 -6.93
CA LEU A 136 6.78 -13.46 -7.73
C LEU A 136 7.53 -14.79 -7.48
N VAL A 137 7.01 -15.67 -6.62
CA VAL A 137 7.69 -16.92 -6.19
C VAL A 137 6.92 -18.19 -6.62
N GLN A 138 5.83 -18.06 -7.39
CA GLN A 138 5.17 -19.18 -8.08
C GLN A 138 5.54 -19.18 -9.57
#